data_AF-A0A957KT17-F1
#
_entry.id   AF-A0A957KT17-F1
#
_cell.length_a   1.000
_cell.length_b   1.000
_cell.length_c   1.000
_cell.angle_alpha   90.00
_cell.angle_beta   90.00
_cell.angle_gamma   90.00
#
_symmetry.space_group_name_H-M   'P 1'
#
loop_
_entity.id
_entity.type
_entity.pdbx_description
1 polymer ?
#
loop_
_entity_poly.entity_id
_entity_poly.type
_entity_poly.pdbx_seq_one_letter_code
_entity_poly.pdbx_strand_id
1 'polypeptide(L)'
;FGTKPIHSTYLIQKANFIGVHQFGFLERYDVLGVAEEGGVLLLNSPYAVDETWEHLPRIVQQQIIERKLKVYVIDAYAVAADQGMAGRINTVMQTCFFAISGVLPREEAIEQIKYSIKKTYGKRGESVVRRNYAAVDATLANMFEMKVPEKVTSTIELPPAVPGEAPAFVQDVTAMMIKGEGDLLPVSALPVDGTYPTATTQWEKRNIALEVPVWDPDVCIQCGKCVYVCPHAVIRSKLVDGELLADAPDGFLTADSRWREFPDRKYTLQVAVEDCTGCQLCVEVCPAKNKQAVGRKAINMEPQLPLREEGARNWDFFTKLPETPHVDTLKWNNVKNVQLLQPLFEFSGACAGCGETPYLKLISQLYGERLVIANATGCSSIYGGNLPT
;
A
#
# COMPACT_ATOMS: atom_id res chain seq x y z
N PHE A 1 -15.80 -17.34 -19.87
CA PHE A 1 -16.63 -18.56 -19.95
C PHE A 1 -17.21 -18.68 -21.35
N GLY A 2 -17.46 -19.89 -21.84
CA GLY A 2 -18.02 -20.07 -23.19
C GLY A 2 -18.59 -21.48 -23.38
N THR A 3 -19.45 -21.63 -24.37
CA THR A 3 -20.09 -22.92 -24.72
C THR A 3 -19.17 -23.85 -25.52
N LYS A 4 -18.05 -23.32 -26.04
CA LYS A 4 -17.04 -24.06 -26.79
C LYS A 4 -15.81 -24.35 -25.91
N PRO A 5 -15.05 -25.41 -26.23
CA PRO A 5 -13.76 -25.66 -25.57
C PRO A 5 -12.84 -24.43 -25.64
N ILE A 6 -12.17 -24.13 -24.53
CA ILE A 6 -11.25 -22.99 -24.42
C ILE A 6 -9.85 -23.47 -24.76
N HIS A 7 -9.30 -22.98 -25.88
CA HIS A 7 -7.92 -23.26 -26.32
C HIS A 7 -6.95 -22.09 -26.10
N SER A 8 -7.43 -20.98 -25.54
CA SER A 8 -6.62 -19.77 -25.30
C SER A 8 -5.64 -19.97 -24.14
N THR A 9 -4.40 -20.36 -24.45
CA THR A 9 -3.29 -20.50 -23.49
C THR A 9 -2.45 -19.21 -23.40
N TYR A 10 -3.12 -18.06 -23.35
CA TYR A 10 -2.53 -16.72 -23.29
C TYR A 10 -3.39 -15.81 -22.40
N LEU A 11 -2.84 -14.66 -21.99
CA LEU A 11 -3.56 -13.68 -21.18
C LEU A 11 -4.78 -13.10 -21.91
N ILE A 12 -5.79 -12.65 -21.17
CA ILE A 12 -6.96 -12.02 -21.77
C ILE A 12 -6.55 -10.72 -22.47
N GLN A 13 -6.85 -10.62 -23.77
CA GLN A 13 -6.58 -9.41 -24.57
C GLN A 13 -7.81 -8.52 -24.72
N LYS A 14 -9.02 -9.08 -24.53
CA LYS A 14 -10.31 -8.38 -24.55
C LYS A 14 -11.19 -8.92 -23.44
N ALA A 15 -11.54 -8.08 -22.49
CA ALA A 15 -12.27 -8.44 -21.29
C ALA A 15 -13.68 -7.83 -21.30
N ASN A 16 -14.69 -8.70 -21.20
CA ASN A 16 -16.10 -8.33 -21.07
C ASN A 16 -16.52 -7.96 -19.65
N PHE A 17 -15.71 -8.34 -18.66
CA PHE A 17 -15.87 -8.01 -17.26
C PHE A 17 -14.50 -7.71 -16.65
N ILE A 18 -14.38 -6.58 -15.96
CA ILE A 18 -13.19 -6.18 -15.21
C ILE A 18 -13.60 -5.88 -13.77
N GLY A 19 -12.93 -6.52 -12.81
CA GLY A 19 -13.10 -6.25 -11.38
C GLY A 19 -11.87 -5.57 -10.81
N VAL A 20 -12.03 -4.36 -10.29
CA VAL A 20 -10.99 -3.60 -9.60
C VAL A 20 -11.28 -3.65 -8.10
N HIS A 21 -10.57 -4.54 -7.40
CA HIS A 21 -10.84 -4.82 -5.99
C HIS A 21 -10.08 -3.88 -5.03
N GLN A 22 -9.18 -3.05 -5.55
CA GLN A 22 -8.46 -2.01 -4.80
C GLN A 22 -8.53 -0.71 -5.60
N PHE A 23 -9.14 0.32 -5.03
CA PHE A 23 -9.38 1.59 -5.73
C PHE A 23 -8.09 2.23 -6.27
N GLY A 24 -7.02 2.23 -5.47
CA GLY A 24 -5.73 2.82 -5.85
C GLY A 24 -5.04 2.18 -7.05
N PHE A 25 -5.49 1.01 -7.54
CA PHE A 25 -4.96 0.45 -8.80
C PHE A 25 -5.30 1.31 -10.02
N LEU A 26 -6.41 2.06 -9.96
CA LEU A 26 -6.81 3.00 -11.01
C LEU A 26 -5.80 4.16 -11.17
N GLU A 27 -5.01 4.44 -10.15
CA GLU A 27 -3.96 5.47 -10.15
C GLU A 27 -2.60 4.92 -10.61
N ARG A 28 -2.46 3.60 -10.80
CA ARG A 28 -1.15 2.96 -10.97
C ARG A 28 -1.03 2.09 -12.22
N TYR A 29 -2.12 1.46 -12.65
CA TYR A 29 -2.11 0.47 -13.72
C TYR A 29 -3.17 0.79 -14.77
N ASP A 30 -2.87 0.47 -16.03
CA ASP A 30 -3.87 0.47 -17.10
C ASP A 30 -4.79 -0.75 -16.97
N VAL A 31 -5.71 -0.70 -15.99
CA VAL A 31 -6.63 -1.81 -15.72
C VAL A 31 -7.73 -1.94 -16.78
N LEU A 32 -7.99 -0.90 -17.58
CA LEU A 32 -9.04 -0.90 -18.61
C LEU A 32 -8.49 -1.00 -20.04
N GLY A 33 -7.17 -1.09 -20.23
CA GLY A 33 -6.54 -1.23 -21.55
C GLY A 33 -7.11 -2.37 -22.38
N VAL A 34 -7.49 -3.47 -21.72
CA VAL A 34 -8.10 -4.67 -22.32
C VAL A 34 -9.63 -4.69 -22.31
N ALA A 35 -10.32 -3.65 -21.81
CA ALA A 35 -11.78 -3.64 -21.73
C ALA A 35 -12.44 -3.69 -23.11
N GLU A 36 -13.45 -4.54 -23.32
CA GLU A 36 -14.22 -4.46 -24.57
C GLU A 36 -15.27 -3.35 -24.51
N GLU A 37 -15.71 -2.87 -25.69
CA GLU A 37 -16.81 -1.90 -25.77
C GLU A 37 -18.12 -2.52 -25.22
N GLY A 38 -18.81 -1.80 -24.35
CA GLY A 38 -20.02 -2.26 -23.66
C GLY A 38 -19.78 -3.21 -22.50
N GLY A 39 -18.51 -3.45 -22.13
CA GLY A 39 -18.13 -4.32 -21.03
C GLY A 39 -18.57 -3.80 -19.64
N VAL A 40 -18.45 -4.67 -18.63
CA VAL A 40 -18.80 -4.35 -17.24
C VAL A 40 -17.54 -4.06 -16.42
N LEU A 41 -17.57 -2.96 -15.67
CA LEU A 41 -16.55 -2.59 -14.70
C LEU A 41 -17.14 -2.65 -13.29
N LEU A 42 -16.57 -3.47 -12.42
CA LEU A 42 -16.90 -3.52 -11.00
C LEU A 42 -15.78 -2.85 -10.20
N LEU A 43 -16.10 -1.79 -9.46
CA LEU A 43 -15.17 -1.02 -8.64
C LEU A 43 -15.46 -1.22 -7.16
N ASN A 44 -14.43 -1.65 -6.42
CA ASN A 44 -14.41 -1.50 -4.97
C ASN A 44 -13.91 -0.08 -4.63
N SER A 45 -14.85 0.81 -4.30
CA SER A 45 -14.59 2.23 -4.02
C SER A 45 -14.83 2.53 -2.55
N PRO A 46 -13.94 3.29 -1.87
CA PRO A 46 -14.20 3.78 -0.53
C PRO A 46 -15.18 4.97 -0.51
N TYR A 47 -15.61 5.46 -1.68
CA TYR A 47 -16.52 6.59 -1.85
C TYR A 47 -17.93 6.12 -2.17
N ALA A 48 -18.91 6.97 -1.88
CA ALA A 48 -20.29 6.73 -2.31
C ALA A 48 -20.40 6.66 -3.85
N VAL A 49 -21.43 5.99 -4.36
CA VAL A 49 -21.59 5.76 -5.82
C VAL A 49 -21.69 7.06 -6.62
N ASP A 50 -22.28 8.10 -6.03
CA ASP A 50 -22.45 9.44 -6.60
C ASP A 50 -21.20 10.31 -6.53
N GLU A 51 -20.26 10.01 -5.61
CA GLU A 51 -18.99 10.71 -5.46
C GLU A 51 -17.84 10.01 -6.21
N THR A 52 -17.93 8.69 -6.40
CA THR A 52 -16.87 7.84 -6.96
C THR A 52 -16.35 8.37 -8.30
N TRP A 53 -17.22 8.90 -9.16
CA TRP A 53 -16.83 9.44 -10.46
C TRP A 53 -15.78 10.56 -10.34
N GLU A 54 -15.96 11.47 -9.39
CA GLU A 54 -15.09 12.65 -9.20
C GLU A 54 -13.68 12.27 -8.70
N HIS A 55 -13.53 11.07 -8.13
CA HIS A 55 -12.25 10.53 -7.66
C HIS A 55 -11.52 9.69 -8.71
N LEU A 56 -12.10 9.46 -9.88
CA LEU A 56 -11.44 8.69 -10.95
C LEU A 56 -10.41 9.56 -11.69
N PRO A 57 -9.23 9.04 -12.02
CA PRO A 57 -8.30 9.71 -12.93
C PRO A 57 -8.94 9.98 -14.30
N ARG A 58 -8.51 11.07 -14.94
CA ARG A 58 -9.00 11.54 -16.24
C ARG A 58 -8.97 10.45 -17.30
N ILE A 59 -7.86 9.72 -17.42
CA ILE A 59 -7.71 8.64 -18.40
C ILE A 59 -8.67 7.48 -18.14
N VAL A 60 -8.96 7.18 -16.87
CA VAL A 60 -9.92 6.13 -16.49
C VAL A 60 -11.33 6.55 -16.87
N GLN A 61 -11.73 7.80 -16.58
CA GLN A 61 -13.02 8.34 -17.02
C GLN A 61 -13.15 8.30 -18.56
N GLN A 62 -12.09 8.68 -19.27
CA GLN A 62 -12.06 8.65 -20.74
C GLN A 62 -12.28 7.23 -21.27
N GLN A 63 -11.54 6.25 -20.76
CA GLN A 63 -11.68 4.84 -21.15
C GLN A 63 -13.08 4.29 -20.85
N ILE A 64 -13.69 4.66 -19.71
CA ILE A 64 -15.06 4.28 -19.36
C ILE A 64 -16.07 4.81 -20.40
N ILE A 65 -15.96 6.08 -20.78
CA ILE A 65 -16.88 6.73 -21.73
C ILE A 65 -16.69 6.18 -23.14
N GLU A 66 -15.45 6.18 -23.64
CA GLU A 66 -15.14 5.76 -25.01
C GLU A 66 -15.55 4.31 -25.26
N ARG A 67 -15.37 3.45 -24.26
CA ARG A 67 -15.74 2.03 -24.33
C ARG A 67 -17.17 1.77 -23.84
N LYS A 68 -17.94 2.81 -23.47
CA LYS A 68 -19.34 2.70 -23.03
C LYS A 68 -19.54 1.65 -21.93
N LEU A 69 -18.64 1.64 -20.94
CA LEU A 69 -18.65 0.63 -19.89
C LEU A 69 -19.85 0.80 -18.95
N LYS A 70 -20.40 -0.33 -18.50
CA LYS A 70 -21.38 -0.35 -17.40
C LYS A 70 -20.62 -0.44 -16.09
N VAL A 71 -20.74 0.58 -15.25
CA VAL A 71 -19.96 0.68 -14.01
C VAL A 71 -20.81 0.36 -12.79
N TYR A 72 -20.34 -0.58 -11.98
CA TYR A 72 -20.92 -0.94 -10.70
C TYR A 72 -19.94 -0.62 -9.58
N VAL A 73 -20.44 -0.03 -8.49
CA VAL A 73 -19.63 0.45 -7.37
C VAL A 73 -20.13 -0.18 -6.07
N ILE A 74 -19.19 -0.54 -5.20
CA ILE A 74 -19.45 -1.01 -3.85
C ILE A 74 -18.27 -0.63 -2.94
N ASP A 75 -18.54 -0.27 -1.68
CA ASP A 75 -17.51 -0.30 -0.64
C ASP A 75 -17.50 -1.68 0.01
N ALA A 76 -16.69 -2.58 -0.55
CA ALA A 76 -16.63 -3.95 -0.07
C ALA A 76 -15.97 -4.06 1.31
N TYR A 77 -15.14 -3.08 1.70
CA TYR A 77 -14.50 -3.07 3.02
C TYR A 77 -15.51 -2.68 4.10
N ALA A 78 -16.32 -1.65 3.88
CA ALA A 78 -17.42 -1.29 4.78
C ALA A 78 -18.42 -2.44 4.93
N VAL A 79 -18.86 -3.04 3.81
CA VAL A 79 -19.75 -4.20 3.83
C VAL A 79 -19.14 -5.36 4.61
N ALA A 80 -17.84 -5.66 4.40
CA ALA A 80 -17.17 -6.71 5.16
C ALA A 80 -17.07 -6.37 6.66
N ALA A 81 -16.77 -5.12 7.02
CA ALA A 81 -16.65 -4.66 8.40
C ALA A 81 -17.97 -4.77 9.16
N ASP A 82 -19.09 -4.34 8.56
CA ASP A 82 -20.43 -4.40 9.15
C ASP A 82 -20.89 -5.84 9.41
N GLN A 83 -20.41 -6.79 8.61
CA GLN A 83 -20.67 -8.22 8.79
C GLN A 83 -19.60 -8.92 9.68
N GLY A 84 -18.69 -8.14 10.28
CA GLY A 84 -17.61 -8.58 11.15
C GLY A 84 -16.49 -9.37 10.45
N MET A 85 -16.38 -9.28 9.13
CA MET A 85 -15.48 -10.07 8.29
C MET A 85 -14.06 -9.49 8.17
N ALA A 86 -13.62 -8.65 9.12
CA ALA A 86 -12.24 -8.17 9.29
C ALA A 86 -11.52 -7.81 7.95
N GLY A 87 -12.19 -7.05 7.08
CA GLY A 87 -11.64 -6.60 5.79
C GLY A 87 -11.54 -7.66 4.69
N ARG A 88 -12.12 -8.86 4.88
CA ARG A 88 -12.14 -9.91 3.84
C ARG A 88 -13.25 -9.65 2.83
N ILE A 89 -12.89 -9.05 1.71
CA ILE A 89 -13.82 -8.67 0.63
C ILE A 89 -14.10 -9.77 -0.40
N ASN A 90 -13.45 -10.94 -0.31
CA ASN A 90 -13.54 -11.98 -1.33
C ASN A 90 -14.98 -12.47 -1.60
N THR A 91 -15.75 -12.75 -0.55
CA THR A 91 -17.17 -13.16 -0.68
C THR A 91 -18.02 -12.05 -1.29
N VAL A 92 -17.74 -10.80 -0.92
CA VAL A 92 -18.45 -9.61 -1.41
C VAL A 92 -18.19 -9.42 -2.91
N MET A 93 -16.92 -9.37 -3.32
CA MET A 93 -16.55 -9.18 -4.72
C MET A 93 -16.98 -10.36 -5.61
N GLN A 94 -16.90 -11.60 -5.10
CA GLN A 94 -17.40 -12.78 -5.81
C GLN A 94 -18.92 -12.71 -6.02
N THR A 95 -19.66 -12.26 -5.01
CA THR A 95 -21.12 -12.08 -5.10
C THR A 95 -21.47 -11.03 -6.15
N CYS A 96 -20.75 -9.91 -6.17
CA CYS A 96 -20.91 -8.87 -7.19
C CYS A 96 -20.68 -9.44 -8.60
N PHE A 97 -19.57 -10.14 -8.82
CA PHE A 97 -19.24 -10.75 -10.11
C PHE A 97 -20.38 -11.63 -10.63
N PHE A 98 -20.87 -12.57 -9.83
CA PHE A 98 -21.94 -13.48 -10.27
C PHE A 98 -23.28 -12.78 -10.48
N ALA A 99 -23.56 -11.71 -9.71
CA ALA A 99 -24.80 -10.97 -9.84
C ALA A 99 -24.89 -10.15 -11.14
N ILE A 100 -23.76 -9.70 -11.70
CA ILE A 100 -23.72 -8.75 -12.83
C ILE A 100 -22.93 -9.22 -14.07
N SER A 101 -22.16 -10.32 -13.98
CA SER A 101 -21.35 -10.81 -15.11
C SER A 101 -22.16 -11.43 -16.26
N GLY A 102 -23.41 -11.82 -16.01
CA GLY A 102 -24.26 -12.48 -17.01
C GLY A 102 -23.84 -13.92 -17.37
N VAL A 103 -22.89 -14.52 -16.63
CA VAL A 103 -22.46 -15.92 -16.86
C VAL A 103 -23.55 -16.92 -16.48
N LEU A 104 -24.34 -16.60 -15.47
CA LEU A 104 -25.51 -17.36 -15.02
C LEU A 104 -26.68 -16.39 -14.78
N PRO A 105 -27.93 -16.86 -14.83
CA PRO A 105 -29.07 -16.11 -14.33
C PRO A 105 -28.83 -15.68 -12.88
N ARG A 106 -29.17 -14.44 -12.54
CA ARG A 106 -28.86 -13.83 -11.23
C ARG A 106 -29.34 -14.66 -10.04
N GLU A 107 -30.57 -15.17 -10.10
CA GLU A 107 -31.15 -15.97 -9.01
C GLU A 107 -30.42 -17.30 -8.82
N GLU A 108 -30.12 -17.99 -9.92
CA GLU A 108 -29.32 -19.23 -9.91
C GLU A 108 -27.91 -18.99 -9.37
N ALA A 109 -27.29 -17.87 -9.77
CA ALA A 109 -25.95 -17.52 -9.31
C ALA A 109 -25.90 -17.29 -7.78
N ILE A 110 -26.91 -16.60 -7.22
CA ILE A 110 -27.05 -16.38 -5.77
C ILE A 110 -27.26 -17.71 -5.03
N GLU A 111 -28.11 -18.59 -5.57
CA GLU A 111 -28.35 -19.91 -4.99
C GLU A 111 -27.06 -20.74 -4.95
N GLN A 112 -26.30 -20.78 -6.06
CA GLN A 112 -25.04 -21.50 -6.15
C GLN A 112 -23.97 -20.94 -5.22
N ILE A 113 -23.90 -19.61 -5.03
CA ILE A 113 -23.01 -18.99 -4.04
C ILE A 113 -23.36 -19.47 -2.63
N LYS A 114 -24.64 -19.40 -2.24
CA LYS A 114 -25.08 -19.85 -0.90
C LYS A 114 -24.83 -21.35 -0.71
N TYR A 115 -25.07 -22.16 -1.72
CA TYR A 115 -24.74 -23.59 -1.70
C TYR A 115 -23.24 -23.84 -1.48
N SER A 116 -22.37 -23.14 -2.22
CA SER A 116 -20.92 -23.25 -2.11
C SER A 116 -20.41 -22.81 -0.72
N ILE A 117 -20.96 -21.73 -0.18
CA ILE A 117 -20.67 -21.26 1.20
C ILE A 117 -21.01 -22.36 2.21
N LYS A 118 -22.21 -22.97 2.12
CA LYS A 118 -22.61 -24.07 3.02
C LYS A 118 -21.67 -25.27 2.92
N LYS A 119 -21.28 -25.65 1.69
CA LYS A 119 -20.35 -26.76 1.45
C LYS A 119 -18.96 -26.49 2.03
N THR A 120 -18.47 -25.27 1.87
CA THR A 120 -17.11 -24.87 2.26
C THR A 120 -16.99 -24.61 3.76
N TYR A 121 -17.97 -23.91 4.34
CA TYR A 121 -17.94 -23.43 5.71
C TYR A 121 -18.85 -24.18 6.67
N GLY A 122 -19.66 -25.14 6.21
CA GLY A 122 -20.57 -25.91 7.06
C GLY A 122 -19.85 -26.62 8.22
N LYS A 123 -18.60 -27.06 8.01
CA LYS A 123 -17.75 -27.65 9.06
C LYS A 123 -17.26 -26.64 10.10
N ARG A 124 -17.31 -25.34 9.82
CA ARG A 124 -16.88 -24.26 10.73
C ARG A 124 -18.03 -23.72 11.59
N GLY A 125 -19.22 -24.31 11.47
CA GLY A 125 -20.41 -23.98 12.28
C GLY A 125 -21.42 -23.10 11.56
N GLU A 126 -22.68 -23.24 11.99
CA GLU A 126 -23.85 -22.56 11.40
C GLU A 126 -23.74 -21.02 11.48
N SER A 127 -23.13 -20.48 12.55
CA SER A 127 -22.92 -19.04 12.71
C SER A 127 -22.04 -18.45 11.61
N VAL A 128 -20.99 -19.17 11.18
CA VAL A 128 -20.09 -18.74 10.09
C VAL A 128 -20.83 -18.77 8.76
N VAL A 129 -21.65 -19.79 8.51
CA VAL A 129 -22.47 -19.90 7.30
C VAL A 129 -23.48 -18.76 7.22
N ARG A 130 -24.22 -18.50 8.29
CA ARG A 130 -25.21 -17.40 8.36
C ARG A 130 -24.57 -16.04 8.14
N ARG A 131 -23.39 -15.79 8.71
CA ARG A 131 -22.65 -14.54 8.48
C ARG A 131 -22.26 -14.34 7.02
N ASN A 132 -21.83 -15.41 6.35
CA ASN A 132 -21.53 -15.33 4.92
C ASN A 132 -22.80 -15.13 4.08
N TYR A 133 -23.94 -15.71 4.46
CA TYR A 133 -25.22 -15.42 3.79
C TYR A 133 -25.65 -13.97 3.97
N ALA A 134 -25.55 -13.44 5.18
CA ALA A 134 -25.81 -12.03 5.45
C ALA A 134 -24.88 -11.13 4.61
N ALA A 135 -23.61 -11.51 4.45
CA ALA A 135 -22.69 -10.79 3.57
C ALA A 135 -23.11 -10.83 2.10
N VAL A 136 -23.60 -11.96 1.58
CA VAL A 136 -24.15 -12.05 0.22
C VAL A 136 -25.33 -11.09 0.06
N ASP A 137 -26.28 -11.13 0.99
CA ASP A 137 -27.50 -10.30 0.91
C ASP A 137 -27.16 -8.81 1.07
N ALA A 138 -26.27 -8.46 2.00
CA ALA A 138 -25.77 -7.10 2.17
C ALA A 138 -25.01 -6.59 0.94
N THR A 139 -24.21 -7.45 0.29
CA THR A 139 -23.52 -7.09 -0.95
C THR A 139 -24.51 -6.66 -2.03
N LEU A 140 -25.57 -7.45 -2.25
CA LEU A 140 -26.56 -7.16 -3.28
C LEU A 140 -27.35 -5.87 -3.00
N ALA A 141 -27.51 -5.50 -1.73
CA ALA A 141 -28.16 -4.27 -1.31
C ALA A 141 -27.26 -3.02 -1.39
N ASN A 142 -25.93 -3.19 -1.37
CA ASN A 142 -24.95 -2.10 -1.34
C ASN A 142 -24.12 -1.99 -2.63
N MET A 143 -24.42 -2.79 -3.65
CA MET A 143 -23.83 -2.69 -4.98
C MET A 143 -24.75 -1.88 -5.87
N PHE A 144 -24.23 -0.75 -6.38
CA PHE A 144 -25.01 0.20 -7.14
C PHE A 144 -24.45 0.37 -8.54
N GLU A 145 -25.32 0.53 -9.54
CA GLU A 145 -24.92 0.95 -10.88
C GLU A 145 -24.68 2.46 -10.87
N MET A 146 -23.48 2.89 -11.26
CA MET A 146 -23.11 4.30 -11.34
C MET A 146 -23.55 4.86 -12.69
N LYS A 147 -24.19 6.03 -12.68
CA LYS A 147 -24.50 6.75 -13.92
C LYS A 147 -23.22 7.35 -14.48
N VAL A 148 -22.82 6.90 -15.67
CA VAL A 148 -21.64 7.40 -16.36
C VAL A 148 -21.99 8.72 -17.09
N PRO A 149 -21.31 9.83 -16.81
CA PRO A 149 -21.49 11.08 -17.55
C PRO A 149 -21.01 10.97 -19.00
N GLU A 150 -21.53 11.83 -19.88
CA GLU A 150 -21.13 11.86 -21.31
C GLU A 150 -19.74 12.44 -21.56
N LYS A 151 -19.18 13.15 -20.58
CA LYS A 151 -17.92 13.88 -20.70
C LYS A 151 -17.02 13.59 -19.52
N VAL A 152 -15.73 13.58 -19.81
CA VAL A 152 -14.67 13.55 -18.79
C VAL A 152 -14.73 14.86 -18.00
N THR A 153 -14.81 14.76 -16.67
CA THR A 153 -14.84 15.88 -15.73
C THR A 153 -13.57 15.99 -14.90
N SER A 154 -12.84 14.88 -14.75
CA SER A 154 -11.67 14.82 -13.87
C SER A 154 -10.49 15.63 -14.38
N THR A 155 -9.83 16.28 -13.42
CA THR A 155 -8.54 16.95 -13.59
C THR A 155 -7.38 16.15 -12.99
N ILE A 156 -7.68 15.00 -12.39
CA ILE A 156 -6.71 14.11 -11.76
C ILE A 156 -5.99 13.34 -12.87
N GLU A 157 -4.70 13.59 -13.03
CA GLU A 157 -3.85 12.82 -13.95
C GLU A 157 -3.26 11.61 -13.22
N LEU A 158 -2.83 10.59 -13.97
CA LEU A 158 -2.07 9.49 -13.37
C LEU A 158 -0.71 10.02 -12.87
N PRO A 159 -0.32 9.71 -11.63
CA PRO A 159 1.03 10.00 -11.18
C PRO A 159 2.05 9.22 -12.04
N PRO A 160 3.27 9.74 -12.18
CA PRO A 160 4.33 8.98 -12.81
C PRO A 160 4.63 7.72 -11.98
N ALA A 161 5.04 6.63 -12.63
CA ALA A 161 5.30 5.36 -11.92
C ALA A 161 6.47 5.44 -10.94
N VAL A 162 7.39 6.39 -11.15
CA VAL A 162 8.47 6.77 -10.25
C VAL A 162 8.59 8.31 -10.25
N PRO A 163 9.03 8.95 -9.15
CA PRO A 163 9.24 10.40 -9.09
C PRO A 163 10.23 10.90 -10.16
N GLY A 164 10.10 12.14 -10.62
CA GLY A 164 10.95 12.71 -11.68
C GLY A 164 12.43 12.84 -11.31
N GLU A 165 12.74 12.83 -10.01
CA GLU A 165 14.09 12.88 -9.45
C GLU A 165 14.80 11.52 -9.50
N ALA A 166 14.08 10.44 -9.84
CA ALA A 166 14.67 9.10 -9.88
C ALA A 166 15.78 9.02 -10.95
N PRO A 167 16.85 8.23 -10.72
CA PRO A 167 17.93 8.07 -11.69
C PRO A 167 17.46 7.57 -13.05
N ALA A 168 18.22 7.86 -14.11
CA ALA A 168 17.85 7.50 -15.49
C ALA A 168 17.48 6.01 -15.66
N PHE A 169 18.26 5.08 -15.06
CA PHE A 169 17.92 3.66 -15.12
C PHE A 169 16.55 3.34 -14.49
N VAL A 170 16.20 4.04 -13.41
CA VAL A 170 14.91 3.87 -12.74
C VAL A 170 13.77 4.43 -13.60
N GLN A 171 13.99 5.59 -14.24
CA GLN A 171 13.03 6.20 -15.16
C GLN A 171 12.77 5.35 -16.41
N ASP A 172 13.86 4.91 -17.06
CA ASP A 172 13.80 4.35 -18.41
C ASP A 172 13.54 2.84 -18.40
N VAL A 173 13.95 2.14 -17.34
CA VAL A 173 13.87 0.67 -17.25
C VAL A 173 12.93 0.23 -16.13
N THR A 174 13.22 0.60 -14.88
CA THR A 174 12.43 0.15 -13.72
C THR A 174 10.97 0.61 -13.81
N ALA A 175 10.71 1.86 -14.19
CA ALA A 175 9.36 2.41 -14.28
C ALA A 175 8.50 1.68 -15.32
N MET A 176 9.07 1.30 -16.46
CA MET A 176 8.38 0.50 -17.49
C MET A 176 7.98 -0.87 -16.96
N MET A 177 8.88 -1.54 -16.24
CA MET A 177 8.58 -2.83 -15.60
C MET A 177 7.50 -2.70 -14.51
N ILE A 178 7.56 -1.65 -13.69
CA ILE A 178 6.53 -1.36 -12.66
C ILE A 178 5.16 -1.14 -13.28
N LYS A 179 5.07 -0.48 -14.45
CA LYS A 179 3.82 -0.27 -15.21
C LYS A 179 3.26 -1.53 -15.85
N GLY A 180 4.02 -2.64 -15.85
CA GLY A 180 3.65 -3.85 -16.60
C GLY A 180 4.00 -3.79 -18.09
N GLU A 181 4.84 -2.83 -18.49
CA GLU A 181 5.29 -2.61 -19.87
C GLU A 181 6.72 -3.12 -20.11
N GLY A 182 7.22 -3.98 -19.21
CA GLY A 182 8.59 -4.52 -19.27
C GLY A 182 8.89 -5.30 -20.56
N ASP A 183 7.88 -5.96 -21.16
CA ASP A 183 8.02 -6.67 -22.45
C ASP A 183 8.32 -5.73 -23.64
N LEU A 184 8.10 -4.41 -23.48
CA LEU A 184 8.42 -3.41 -24.52
C LEU A 184 9.90 -2.98 -24.49
N LEU A 185 10.64 -3.31 -23.43
CA LEU A 185 12.03 -2.92 -23.30
C LEU A 185 12.91 -3.70 -24.30
N PRO A 186 13.76 -3.01 -25.08
CA PRO A 186 14.70 -3.69 -25.95
C PRO A 186 15.80 -4.36 -25.13
N VAL A 187 16.42 -5.43 -25.68
CA VAL A 187 17.57 -6.10 -25.05
C VAL A 187 18.69 -5.11 -24.69
N SER A 188 18.89 -4.06 -25.50
CA SER A 188 19.90 -3.02 -25.28
C SER A 188 19.66 -2.13 -24.06
N ALA A 189 18.46 -2.14 -23.47
CA ALA A 189 18.16 -1.39 -22.25
C ALA A 189 18.70 -2.08 -20.99
N LEU A 190 19.04 -3.37 -21.07
CA LEU A 190 19.46 -4.18 -19.91
C LEU A 190 20.98 -4.31 -19.83
N PRO A 191 21.56 -4.29 -18.61
CA PRO A 191 22.98 -4.56 -18.42
C PRO A 191 23.36 -5.98 -18.86
N VAL A 192 24.48 -6.10 -19.57
CA VAL A 192 24.95 -7.38 -20.16
C VAL A 192 25.25 -8.46 -19.12
N ASP A 193 25.59 -8.06 -17.90
CA ASP A 193 25.93 -8.94 -16.78
C ASP A 193 24.76 -9.16 -15.81
N GLY A 194 23.59 -8.56 -16.09
CA GLY A 194 22.41 -8.65 -15.23
C GLY A 194 22.51 -7.86 -13.92
N THR A 195 23.50 -6.97 -13.76
CA THR A 195 23.60 -6.10 -12.58
C THR A 195 22.50 -5.05 -12.57
N TYR A 196 22.05 -4.64 -11.38
CA TYR A 196 21.05 -3.59 -11.18
C TYR A 196 21.56 -2.57 -10.15
N PRO A 197 21.16 -1.29 -10.27
CA PRO A 197 21.44 -0.31 -9.24
C PRO A 197 20.76 -0.68 -7.92
N THR A 198 21.39 -0.32 -6.81
CA THR A 198 20.82 -0.53 -5.47
C THR A 198 19.90 0.63 -5.08
N ALA A 199 19.15 0.44 -3.98
CA ALA A 199 18.27 1.44 -3.39
C ALA A 199 17.21 1.97 -4.37
N THR A 200 16.71 1.16 -5.30
CA THR A 200 15.67 1.59 -6.25
C THR A 200 14.26 1.53 -5.66
N THR A 201 14.06 0.73 -4.60
CA THR A 201 12.78 0.63 -3.87
C THR A 201 12.29 1.98 -3.31
N GLN A 202 13.20 2.93 -3.02
CA GLN A 202 12.85 4.26 -2.52
C GLN A 202 12.00 5.09 -3.50
N TRP A 203 11.99 4.71 -4.78
CA TRP A 203 11.26 5.40 -5.85
C TRP A 203 9.88 4.79 -6.14
N GLU A 204 9.49 3.67 -5.52
CA GLU A 204 8.25 2.97 -5.88
C GLU A 204 6.97 3.61 -5.36
N LYS A 205 6.95 4.09 -4.11
CA LYS A 205 5.80 4.75 -3.47
C LYS A 205 4.48 3.98 -3.66
N ARG A 206 4.47 2.73 -3.20
CA ARG A 206 3.47 1.71 -3.58
C ARG A 206 2.03 2.01 -3.15
N ASN A 207 1.82 2.82 -2.11
CA ASN A 207 0.51 3.26 -1.63
C ASN A 207 -0.50 2.11 -1.38
N ILE A 208 -0.06 1.03 -0.71
CA ILE A 208 -0.85 -0.20 -0.52
C ILE A 208 -1.56 -0.32 0.83
N ALA A 209 -1.20 0.51 1.82
CA ALA A 209 -1.82 0.46 3.14
C ALA A 209 -3.20 1.14 3.16
N LEU A 210 -4.16 0.50 3.83
CA LEU A 210 -5.46 1.13 4.16
C LEU A 210 -5.32 2.10 5.34
N GLU A 211 -4.49 1.74 6.31
CA GLU A 211 -4.19 2.55 7.49
C GLU A 211 -2.68 2.67 7.68
N VAL A 212 -2.23 3.80 8.19
CA VAL A 212 -0.82 4.10 8.50
C VAL A 212 -0.67 4.62 9.92
N PRO A 213 0.51 4.44 10.55
CA PRO A 213 0.73 4.91 11.90
C PRO A 213 0.89 6.44 11.95
N VAL A 214 0.17 7.11 12.84
CA VAL A 214 0.29 8.54 13.16
C VAL A 214 0.93 8.70 14.53
N TRP A 215 1.94 9.56 14.60
CA TRP A 215 2.74 9.82 15.80
C TRP A 215 2.12 10.90 16.68
N ASP A 216 2.11 10.66 18.00
CA ASP A 216 1.73 11.61 19.04
C ASP A 216 3.00 12.01 19.82
N PRO A 217 3.54 13.23 19.62
CA PRO A 217 4.78 13.68 20.25
C PRO A 217 4.65 13.85 21.77
N ASP A 218 3.48 14.24 22.27
CA ASP A 218 3.25 14.53 23.70
C ASP A 218 3.29 13.26 24.56
N VAL A 219 2.80 12.15 24.01
CA VAL A 219 2.80 10.84 24.68
C VAL A 219 4.14 10.11 24.49
N CYS A 220 4.89 10.42 23.43
CA CYS A 220 6.05 9.65 23.03
C CYS A 220 7.22 9.75 24.02
N ILE A 221 7.79 8.58 24.35
CA ILE A 221 8.97 8.47 25.22
C ILE A 221 10.29 8.35 24.46
N GLN A 222 10.24 8.46 23.12
CA GLN A 222 11.40 8.43 22.22
C GLN A 222 12.28 7.18 22.41
N CYS A 223 11.66 5.99 22.51
CA CYS A 223 12.38 4.74 22.76
C CYS A 223 12.89 4.03 21.49
N GLY A 224 12.49 4.47 20.30
CA GLY A 224 12.88 3.88 19.01
C GLY A 224 12.28 2.51 18.71
N LYS A 225 11.47 1.90 19.60
CA LYS A 225 10.95 0.53 19.37
C LYS A 225 10.10 0.40 18.10
N CYS A 226 9.31 1.41 17.77
CA CYS A 226 8.51 1.45 16.54
C CYS A 226 9.38 1.45 15.27
N VAL A 227 10.50 2.18 15.27
CA VAL A 227 11.51 2.20 14.19
C VAL A 227 12.24 0.85 14.12
N TYR A 228 12.57 0.27 15.28
CA TYR A 228 13.28 -1.00 15.38
C TYR A 228 12.50 -2.16 14.76
N VAL A 229 11.22 -2.32 15.11
CA VAL A 229 10.41 -3.46 14.65
C VAL A 229 9.88 -3.31 13.22
N CYS A 230 10.01 -2.11 12.62
CA CYS A 230 9.44 -1.85 11.31
C CYS A 230 10.13 -2.73 10.24
N PRO A 231 9.40 -3.64 9.57
CA PRO A 231 9.99 -4.55 8.60
C PRO A 231 10.34 -3.88 7.26
N HIS A 232 9.87 -2.67 7.01
CA HIS A 232 10.06 -1.97 5.73
C HIS A 232 10.84 -0.66 5.88
N ALA A 233 11.35 -0.37 7.08
CA ALA A 233 12.02 0.90 7.40
C ALA A 233 11.18 2.16 7.07
N VAL A 234 9.85 2.04 7.13
CA VAL A 234 8.90 3.13 6.82
C VAL A 234 8.69 4.10 7.98
N ILE A 235 9.14 3.78 9.19
CA ILE A 235 9.13 4.70 10.33
C ILE A 235 10.58 4.96 10.70
N ARG A 236 10.98 6.23 10.73
CA ARG A 236 12.34 6.66 11.09
C ARG A 236 12.33 7.81 12.06
N SER A 237 13.44 8.04 12.72
CA SER A 237 13.62 9.21 13.56
C SER A 237 15.00 9.83 13.41
N LYS A 238 15.06 11.14 13.65
CA LYS A 238 16.29 11.94 13.63
C LYS A 238 16.34 12.85 14.85
N LEU A 239 17.57 13.16 15.28
CA LEU A 239 17.86 14.25 16.20
C LEU A 239 18.53 15.37 15.41
N VAL A 240 17.85 16.49 15.26
CA VAL A 240 18.32 17.63 14.46
C VAL A 240 18.38 18.90 15.29
N ASP A 241 19.20 19.83 14.86
CA ASP A 241 19.22 21.17 15.45
C ASP A 241 17.92 21.91 15.08
N GLY A 242 17.38 22.70 16.01
CA GLY A 242 16.07 23.33 15.82
C GLY A 242 15.99 24.28 14.63
N GLU A 243 17.12 24.89 14.24
CA GLU A 243 17.22 25.80 13.09
C GLU A 243 16.92 25.10 11.76
N LEU A 244 17.23 23.79 11.64
CA LEU A 244 16.98 23.00 10.44
C LEU A 244 15.49 22.74 10.20
N LEU A 245 14.63 23.09 11.16
CA LEU A 245 13.18 22.92 11.10
C LEU A 245 12.45 24.21 10.71
N ALA A 246 13.18 25.29 10.40
CA ALA A 246 12.58 26.57 10.03
C ALA A 246 11.68 26.46 8.78
N ASP A 247 12.10 25.64 7.80
CA ASP A 247 11.37 25.40 6.54
C ASP A 247 10.52 24.13 6.58
N ALA A 248 10.22 23.61 7.77
CA ALA A 248 9.40 22.41 7.91
C ALA A 248 7.97 22.69 7.40
N PRO A 249 7.36 21.77 6.63
CA PRO A 249 6.01 21.96 6.13
C PRO A 249 4.98 21.99 7.26
N ASP A 250 3.82 22.60 6.98
CA ASP A 250 2.67 22.59 7.91
C ASP A 250 2.30 21.14 8.28
N GLY A 251 2.14 20.89 9.58
CA GLY A 251 1.87 19.54 10.11
C GLY A 251 3.13 18.73 10.43
N PHE A 252 4.34 19.21 10.14
CA PHE A 252 5.58 18.49 10.46
C PHE A 252 5.80 18.40 11.98
N LEU A 253 5.52 17.21 12.54
CA LEU A 253 5.61 16.98 13.98
C LEU A 253 7.05 16.89 14.48
N THR A 254 7.30 17.49 15.64
CA THR A 254 8.58 17.43 16.38
C THR A 254 8.34 17.40 17.89
N ALA A 255 9.36 17.04 18.66
CA ALA A 255 9.38 17.06 20.12
C ALA A 255 10.78 17.43 20.63
N ASP A 256 10.88 17.92 21.86
CA ASP A 256 12.21 18.15 22.49
C ASP A 256 12.95 16.84 22.72
N SER A 257 14.25 16.83 22.48
CA SER A 257 15.10 15.66 22.69
C SER A 257 15.08 15.18 24.15
N ARG A 258 14.96 13.86 24.33
CA ARG A 258 15.14 13.18 25.62
C ARG A 258 16.48 12.43 25.70
N TRP A 259 17.49 12.87 24.96
CA TRP A 259 18.88 12.41 25.09
C TRP A 259 19.66 13.37 25.99
N ARG A 260 20.40 12.82 26.95
CA ARG A 260 21.23 13.64 27.85
C ARG A 260 22.40 14.27 27.13
N GLU A 261 22.89 13.58 26.11
CA GLU A 261 24.01 13.95 25.25
C GLU A 261 23.63 15.06 24.26
N PHE A 262 22.32 15.23 23.99
CA PHE A 262 21.78 16.19 23.01
C PHE A 262 20.51 16.88 23.56
N PRO A 263 20.61 17.66 24.65
CA PRO A 263 19.43 18.27 25.28
C PRO A 263 18.79 19.37 24.43
N ASP A 264 19.57 20.07 23.60
CA ASP A 264 19.11 21.22 22.80
C ASP A 264 18.59 20.83 21.40
N ARG A 265 18.59 19.53 21.08
CA ARG A 265 18.11 19.02 19.79
C ARG A 265 16.61 18.79 19.78
N LYS A 266 16.04 18.79 18.57
CA LYS A 266 14.67 18.36 18.29
C LYS A 266 14.67 16.92 17.80
N TYR A 267 13.74 16.15 18.33
CA TYR A 267 13.42 14.81 17.88
C TYR A 267 12.25 14.88 16.91
N THR A 268 12.38 14.24 15.76
CA THR A 268 11.27 14.02 14.83
C THR A 268 11.17 12.54 14.51
N LEU A 269 9.94 12.02 14.45
CA LEU A 269 9.64 10.66 14.01
C LEU A 269 8.63 10.75 12.87
N GLN A 270 9.04 10.25 11.71
CA GLN A 270 8.29 10.38 10.48
C GLN A 270 7.99 9.02 9.86
N VAL A 271 6.87 8.98 9.13
CA VAL A 271 6.37 7.78 8.47
C VAL A 271 6.33 8.02 6.97
N ALA A 272 6.99 7.16 6.20
CA ALA A 272 6.83 7.07 4.75
C ALA A 272 5.45 6.48 4.47
N VAL A 273 4.42 7.34 4.44
CA VAL A 273 3.01 6.94 4.32
C VAL A 273 2.79 6.06 3.08
N GLU A 274 3.40 6.46 1.96
CA GLU A 274 3.27 5.78 0.68
C GLU A 274 3.95 4.40 0.62
N ASP A 275 4.93 4.15 1.48
CA ASP A 275 5.67 2.88 1.51
C ASP A 275 5.19 1.95 2.64
N CYS A 276 4.33 2.45 3.54
CA CYS A 276 3.79 1.67 4.63
C CYS A 276 2.92 0.52 4.13
N THR A 277 3.03 -0.63 4.79
CA THR A 277 2.21 -1.82 4.49
C THR A 277 1.09 -2.06 5.51
N GLY A 278 0.88 -1.14 6.47
CA GLY A 278 -0.20 -1.22 7.46
C GLY A 278 -0.10 -2.41 8.44
N CYS A 279 1.10 -2.96 8.71
CA CYS A 279 1.25 -4.18 9.52
C CYS A 279 1.05 -4.00 11.04
N GLN A 280 0.89 -2.77 11.52
CA GLN A 280 0.58 -2.42 12.92
C GLN A 280 1.63 -2.78 13.99
N LEU A 281 2.73 -3.46 13.65
CA LEU A 281 3.77 -3.87 14.62
C LEU A 281 4.36 -2.71 15.44
N CYS A 282 4.49 -1.53 14.81
CA CYS A 282 4.96 -0.31 15.46
C CYS A 282 4.03 0.20 16.56
N VAL A 283 2.72 0.09 16.34
CA VAL A 283 1.68 0.43 17.32
C VAL A 283 1.63 -0.63 18.41
N GLU A 284 1.71 -1.91 18.06
CA GLU A 284 1.71 -3.01 19.02
C GLU A 284 2.87 -2.91 20.02
N VAL A 285 4.10 -2.72 19.53
CA VAL A 285 5.30 -2.65 20.37
C VAL A 285 5.39 -1.35 21.19
N CYS A 286 4.61 -0.33 20.86
CA CYS A 286 4.69 0.97 21.52
C CYS A 286 4.32 0.83 23.01
N PRO A 287 5.26 1.10 23.95
CA PRO A 287 5.02 0.92 25.37
C PRO A 287 4.30 2.12 26.01
N ALA A 288 4.29 3.26 25.32
CA ALA A 288 3.71 4.50 25.83
C ALA A 288 2.18 4.47 25.68
N LYS A 289 1.47 4.76 26.77
CA LYS A 289 0.01 4.83 26.81
C LYS A 289 -0.42 6.27 27.04
N ASN A 290 -1.40 6.73 26.29
CA ASN A 290 -2.00 8.03 26.51
C ASN A 290 -2.90 7.94 27.76
N LYS A 291 -2.66 8.79 28.76
CA LYS A 291 -3.43 8.81 30.01
C LYS A 291 -4.77 9.53 29.88
N GLN A 292 -4.92 10.39 28.88
CA GLN A 292 -6.12 11.18 28.63
C GLN A 292 -7.09 10.45 27.68
N ALA A 293 -6.59 9.54 26.84
CA ALA A 293 -7.39 8.75 25.91
C ALA A 293 -7.07 7.25 26.03
N VAL A 294 -7.95 6.51 26.72
CA VAL A 294 -7.80 5.05 26.92
C VAL A 294 -7.74 4.34 25.57
N GLY A 295 -6.77 3.43 25.42
CA GLY A 295 -6.56 2.66 24.19
C GLY A 295 -5.63 3.35 23.18
N ARG A 296 -5.37 4.65 23.31
CA ARG A 296 -4.40 5.37 22.49
C ARG A 296 -2.98 5.21 23.04
N LYS A 297 -2.02 5.12 22.13
CA LYS A 297 -0.58 5.07 22.41
C LYS A 297 0.12 6.31 21.82
N ALA A 298 1.44 6.38 21.91
CA ALA A 298 2.22 7.42 21.23
C ALA A 298 2.26 7.28 19.71
N ILE A 299 1.76 6.18 19.16
CA ILE A 299 1.64 5.96 17.72
C ILE A 299 0.41 5.07 17.50
N ASN A 300 -0.46 5.42 16.55
CA ASN A 300 -1.75 4.76 16.37
C ASN A 300 -2.07 4.63 14.88
N MET A 301 -2.82 3.60 14.49
CA MET A 301 -3.24 3.46 13.09
C MET A 301 -4.37 4.45 12.78
N GLU A 302 -4.31 5.10 11.62
CA GLU A 302 -5.33 6.00 11.09
C GLU A 302 -5.52 5.74 9.59
N PRO A 303 -6.68 6.06 9.00
CA PRO A 303 -6.90 5.95 7.55
C PRO A 303 -5.83 6.66 6.73
N GLN A 304 -5.28 5.96 5.74
CA GLN A 304 -4.15 6.44 4.95
C GLN A 304 -4.52 7.57 3.98
N LEU A 305 -5.70 7.48 3.33
CA LEU A 305 -6.06 8.35 2.21
C LEU A 305 -6.00 9.85 2.55
N PRO A 306 -6.59 10.32 3.67
CA PRO A 306 -6.52 11.74 4.05
C PRO A 306 -5.11 12.21 4.42
N LEU A 307 -4.21 11.28 4.72
CA LEU A 307 -2.85 11.57 5.20
C LEU A 307 -1.79 11.47 4.12
N ARG A 308 -2.14 10.98 2.92
CA ARG A 308 -1.17 10.66 1.86
C ARG A 308 -0.36 11.87 1.43
N GLU A 309 -1.03 12.96 1.04
CA GLU A 309 -0.36 14.16 0.51
C GLU A 309 0.48 14.89 1.56
N GLU A 310 -0.06 15.05 2.77
CA GLU A 310 0.69 15.62 3.89
C GLU A 310 1.88 14.73 4.28
N GLY A 311 1.66 13.42 4.37
CA GLY A 311 2.67 12.43 4.69
C GLY A 311 3.82 12.41 3.68
N ALA A 312 3.53 12.50 2.39
CA ALA A 312 4.54 12.60 1.33
C ALA A 312 5.40 13.86 1.50
N ARG A 313 4.79 15.04 1.68
CA ARG A 313 5.52 16.31 1.91
C ARG A 313 6.38 16.26 3.17
N ASN A 314 5.85 15.72 4.26
CA ASN A 314 6.58 15.55 5.52
C ASN A 314 7.77 14.58 5.35
N TRP A 315 7.58 13.48 4.62
CA TRP A 315 8.64 12.52 4.34
C TRP A 315 9.74 13.13 3.46
N ASP A 316 9.39 13.88 2.43
CA ASP A 316 10.35 14.56 1.55
C ASP A 316 11.18 15.62 2.29
N PHE A 317 10.58 16.32 3.26
CA PHE A 317 11.34 17.19 4.14
C PHE A 317 12.28 16.40 5.06
N PHE A 318 11.77 15.31 5.66
CA PHE A 318 12.53 14.46 6.57
C PHE A 318 13.76 13.81 5.93
N THR A 319 13.67 13.38 4.67
CA THR A 319 14.80 12.76 3.96
C THR A 319 15.91 13.77 3.65
N LYS A 320 15.59 15.07 3.54
CA LYS A 320 16.57 16.16 3.35
C LYS A 320 17.29 16.57 4.63
N LEU A 321 16.73 16.27 5.81
CA LEU A 321 17.41 16.49 7.09
C LEU A 321 18.68 15.63 7.19
N PRO A 322 19.74 16.09 7.85
CA PRO A 322 20.98 15.33 7.96
C PRO A 322 20.78 14.00 8.69
N GLU A 323 21.44 12.95 8.19
CA GLU A 323 21.51 11.67 8.88
C GLU A 323 22.37 11.77 10.15
N THR A 324 22.01 10.98 11.18
CA THR A 324 22.79 10.97 12.43
C THR A 324 24.13 10.27 12.18
N PRO A 325 25.28 10.94 12.34
CA PRO A 325 26.57 10.28 12.19
C PRO A 325 26.83 9.33 13.35
N HIS A 326 27.73 8.37 13.13
CA HIS A 326 28.24 7.54 14.21
C HIS A 326 29.13 8.39 15.13
N VAL A 327 28.63 8.70 16.33
CA VAL A 327 29.30 9.54 17.35
C VAL A 327 29.69 8.72 18.58
N ASP A 328 30.83 9.06 19.17
CA ASP A 328 31.37 8.35 20.35
C ASP A 328 30.59 8.61 21.64
N THR A 329 29.81 9.69 21.69
CA THR A 329 28.98 10.04 22.84
C THR A 329 27.78 9.09 23.00
N LEU A 330 27.40 8.36 21.95
CA LEU A 330 26.33 7.36 21.99
C LEU A 330 26.89 5.94 22.00
N LYS A 331 26.22 5.06 22.75
CA LYS A 331 26.49 3.62 22.72
C LYS A 331 25.62 2.93 21.68
N TRP A 332 26.23 2.36 20.65
CA TRP A 332 25.57 1.73 19.50
C TRP A 332 25.18 0.26 19.72
N ASN A 333 25.23 -0.22 20.96
CA ASN A 333 24.57 -1.45 21.40
C ASN A 333 23.20 -1.21 22.06
N ASN A 334 22.78 0.05 22.15
CA ASN A 334 21.48 0.43 22.69
C ASN A 334 20.44 0.57 21.57
N VAL A 335 19.30 -0.12 21.70
CA VAL A 335 18.19 -0.10 20.72
C VAL A 335 17.80 1.32 20.34
N LYS A 336 17.60 2.21 21.32
CA LYS A 336 17.15 3.60 21.10
C LYS A 336 18.16 4.39 20.26
N ASN A 337 19.45 4.19 20.49
CA ASN A 337 20.51 4.91 19.78
C ASN A 337 20.63 4.43 18.34
N VAL A 338 20.69 3.12 18.12
CA VAL A 338 20.83 2.53 16.77
C VAL A 338 19.70 2.99 15.83
N GLN A 339 18.50 3.25 16.36
CA GLN A 339 17.37 3.71 15.56
C GLN A 339 17.51 5.15 15.04
N LEU A 340 18.53 5.90 15.44
CA LEU A 340 18.89 7.19 14.86
C LEU A 340 19.73 7.06 13.59
N LEU A 341 20.36 5.90 13.35
CA LEU A 341 21.17 5.65 12.16
C LEU A 341 20.27 5.36 10.96
N GLN A 342 20.72 5.81 9.78
CA GLN A 342 20.04 5.54 8.52
C GLN A 342 19.95 4.03 8.26
N PRO A 343 18.76 3.47 8.00
CA PRO A 343 18.65 2.12 7.47
C PRO A 343 19.05 2.10 5.99
N LEU A 344 19.90 1.16 5.60
CA LEU A 344 20.33 0.96 4.20
C LEU A 344 19.61 -0.23 3.53
N PHE A 345 18.59 -0.77 4.21
CA PHE A 345 17.67 -1.78 3.69
C PHE A 345 16.24 -1.33 4.01
N GLU A 346 15.53 -0.89 2.97
CA GLU A 346 14.25 -0.18 3.07
C GLU A 346 13.25 -0.60 1.98
N PHE A 347 11.96 -0.48 2.29
CA PHE A 347 10.84 -0.60 1.36
C PHE A 347 10.80 -1.90 0.54
N SER A 348 11.34 -2.99 1.09
CA SER A 348 11.44 -4.27 0.38
C SER A 348 10.07 -4.86 -0.01
N GLY A 349 10.09 -5.78 -0.99
CA GLY A 349 8.91 -6.55 -1.41
C GLY A 349 8.38 -7.56 -0.39
N ALA A 350 8.87 -7.54 0.86
CA ALA A 350 8.50 -8.50 1.89
C ALA A 350 7.04 -8.32 2.34
N CYS A 351 6.46 -9.39 2.89
CA CYS A 351 5.10 -9.37 3.44
C CYS A 351 4.93 -8.30 4.53
N ALA A 352 3.71 -7.78 4.69
CA ALA A 352 3.33 -6.98 5.83
C ALA A 352 3.60 -7.75 7.14
N GLY A 353 4.45 -7.19 8.01
CA GLY A 353 4.82 -7.84 9.27
C GLY A 353 5.87 -8.95 9.11
N CYS A 354 6.68 -8.93 8.06
CA CYS A 354 7.76 -9.90 7.86
C CYS A 354 8.69 -10.00 9.10
N GLY A 355 9.00 -11.22 9.50
CA GLY A 355 9.88 -11.48 10.64
C GLY A 355 11.38 -11.42 10.33
N GLU A 356 11.78 -11.34 9.07
CA GLU A 356 13.19 -11.39 8.66
C GLU A 356 13.80 -10.00 8.51
N THR A 357 13.10 -9.10 7.83
CA THR A 357 13.64 -7.81 7.39
C THR A 357 14.01 -6.83 8.51
N PRO A 358 13.39 -6.82 9.72
CA PRO A 358 13.89 -6.00 10.82
C PRO A 358 15.35 -6.32 11.21
N TYR A 359 15.77 -7.58 11.08
CA TYR A 359 17.15 -7.99 11.35
C TYR A 359 18.12 -7.50 10.29
N LEU A 360 17.76 -7.60 9.01
CA LEU A 360 18.58 -7.09 7.90
C LEU A 360 18.71 -5.56 7.96
N LYS A 361 17.59 -4.87 8.26
CA LYS A 361 17.58 -3.42 8.54
C LYS A 361 18.57 -3.07 9.64
N LEU A 362 18.51 -3.78 10.78
CA LEU A 362 19.40 -3.53 11.91
C LEU A 362 20.89 -3.75 11.55
N ILE A 363 21.20 -4.84 10.84
CA ILE A 363 22.56 -5.12 10.36
C ILE A 363 23.04 -4.00 9.43
N SER A 364 22.18 -3.53 8.54
CA SER A 364 22.48 -2.43 7.61
C SER A 364 22.79 -1.12 8.34
N GLN A 365 22.07 -0.82 9.43
CA GLN A 365 22.30 0.37 10.25
C GLN A 365 23.65 0.33 10.97
N LEU A 366 24.07 -0.85 11.45
CA LEU A 366 25.31 -0.99 12.22
C LEU A 366 26.56 -1.10 11.35
N TYR A 367 26.45 -1.74 10.18
CA TYR A 367 27.62 -2.15 9.39
C TYR A 367 27.50 -1.90 7.89
N GLY A 368 26.40 -1.34 7.40
CA GLY A 368 26.06 -1.35 5.98
C GLY A 368 27.06 -0.63 5.07
N GLU A 369 27.75 0.41 5.55
CA GLU A 369 28.77 1.13 4.77
C GLU A 369 29.94 0.25 4.30
N ARG A 370 30.16 -0.90 4.94
CA ARG A 370 31.28 -1.82 4.68
C ARG A 370 30.84 -3.28 4.62
N LEU A 371 29.54 -3.53 4.49
CA LEU A 371 28.97 -4.88 4.44
C LEU A 371 28.89 -5.37 3.00
N VAL A 372 29.31 -6.60 2.77
CA VAL A 372 29.05 -7.34 1.52
C VAL A 372 28.15 -8.53 1.86
N ILE A 373 27.08 -8.74 1.09
CA ILE A 373 26.07 -9.77 1.35
C ILE A 373 26.13 -10.83 0.24
N ALA A 374 26.34 -12.09 0.63
CA ALA A 374 26.08 -13.25 -0.20
C ALA A 374 24.77 -13.89 0.27
N ASN A 375 23.70 -13.76 -0.53
CA ASN A 375 22.35 -14.13 -0.12
C ASN A 375 21.91 -15.43 -0.80
N ALA A 376 21.54 -16.43 -0.02
CA ALA A 376 21.03 -17.70 -0.56
C ALA A 376 19.63 -17.52 -1.17
N THR A 377 19.28 -18.36 -2.13
CA THR A 377 17.94 -18.37 -2.71
C THR A 377 16.89 -18.69 -1.64
N GLY A 378 15.90 -17.83 -1.49
CA GLY A 378 14.84 -17.94 -0.51
C GLY A 378 14.05 -16.65 -0.40
N CYS A 379 13.23 -16.50 0.66
CA CYS A 379 12.50 -15.24 0.87
C CYS A 379 13.44 -14.03 0.85
N SER A 380 14.61 -14.14 1.49
CA SER A 380 15.62 -13.10 1.52
C SER A 380 16.15 -12.67 0.17
N SER A 381 16.31 -13.59 -0.80
CA SER A 381 16.71 -13.21 -2.16
C SER A 381 15.54 -12.61 -2.95
N ILE A 382 14.30 -12.99 -2.65
CA ILE A 382 13.11 -12.46 -3.33
C ILE A 382 12.83 -11.04 -2.87
N TYR A 383 12.60 -10.78 -1.59
CA TYR A 383 12.32 -9.40 -1.17
C TYR A 383 13.57 -8.50 -1.22
N GLY A 384 14.77 -9.08 -1.28
CA GLY A 384 16.04 -8.34 -1.28
C GLY A 384 16.67 -8.14 -2.66
N GLY A 385 16.08 -8.69 -3.72
CA GLY A 385 16.64 -8.61 -5.08
C GLY A 385 15.72 -9.15 -6.18
N ASN A 386 14.40 -9.03 -6.02
CA ASN A 386 13.45 -9.35 -7.08
C ASN A 386 13.25 -8.14 -7.98
N LEU A 387 13.86 -8.20 -9.15
CA LEU A 387 13.78 -7.16 -10.17
C LEU A 387 12.32 -6.77 -10.44
N PRO A 388 12.04 -5.46 -10.66
CA PRO A 388 13.02 -4.43 -11.02
C PRO A 388 13.64 -3.64 -9.85
N THR A 389 13.38 -4.00 -8.58
CA THR A 389 13.78 -3.19 -7.40
C THR A 389 14.43 -3.95 -6.26
#